data_AF-A0A6C0HRC3-F1
#
_entry.id   AF-A0A6C0HRC3-F1
#
_cell.length_a   1.000
_cell.length_b   1.000
_cell.length_c   1.000
_cell.angle_alpha   90.00
_cell.angle_beta   90.00
_cell.angle_gamma   90.00
#
_symmetry.space_group_name_H-M   'P 1'
#
loop_
_entity.id
_entity.type
_entity.pdbx_description
1 polymer ?
#
loop_
_entity_poly.entity_id
_entity_poly.type
_entity_poly.pdbx_seq_one_letter_code
_entity_poly.pdbx_strand_id
1 'polypeptide(L)'
;MYTLSFFKQFGSNEPFEINKLIINNLITITKKMNIPVKFTEDVPIVYHFNKISFVQNISTKILTDNEKNEIQIKSFLNKVTNENIEEMANNIFQIMCTESFSIIFDISCKNKFFSSTFSKLIIILCENLEFKKYLLSRFEKINTLFDDIQYVSDEYINNKKLDERESMSCFYTNLYIQGLIPRESIESFVSCLLVKVENYLNEEIKKQELEELLSIVYLILSMTLVNIDKNIIEKIGKSTNKTFKGITNKSIFKCMDIMELN
;
A
#
# COMPACT_ATOMS: atom_id res chain seq x y z
N MET A 1 -31.74 22.43 -4.02
CA MET A 1 -31.70 23.20 -5.28
C MET A 1 -30.51 24.16 -5.17
N TYR A 2 -29.47 24.01 -6.00
CA TYR A 2 -28.24 24.79 -5.87
C TYR A 2 -28.40 26.19 -6.49
N THR A 3 -28.01 27.24 -5.78
CA THR A 3 -28.16 28.64 -6.21
C THR A 3 -26.90 29.18 -6.91
N LEU A 4 -27.01 30.26 -7.68
CA LEU A 4 -25.84 30.94 -8.26
C LEU A 4 -24.84 31.37 -7.17
N SER A 5 -25.32 31.78 -5.99
CA SER A 5 -24.49 32.09 -4.83
C SER A 5 -23.71 30.87 -4.31
N PHE A 6 -24.29 29.67 -4.38
CA PHE A 6 -23.61 28.42 -4.03
C PHE A 6 -22.44 28.12 -4.97
N PHE A 7 -22.53 28.45 -6.26
CA PHE A 7 -21.43 28.20 -7.21
C PHE A 7 -20.33 29.28 -7.17
N LYS A 8 -20.68 30.52 -6.82
CA LYS A 8 -19.72 31.63 -6.70
C LYS A 8 -18.61 31.39 -5.68
N GLN A 9 -18.83 30.53 -4.68
CA GLN A 9 -17.79 30.18 -3.69
C GLN A 9 -16.69 29.25 -4.27
N PHE A 10 -16.86 28.72 -5.49
CA PHE A 10 -15.97 27.70 -6.07
C PHE A 10 -15.29 28.13 -7.39
N GLY A 11 -15.49 29.36 -7.85
CA GLY A 11 -14.84 29.92 -9.04
C GLY A 11 -13.86 31.03 -8.68
N SER A 12 -12.81 31.22 -9.48
CA SER A 12 -12.03 32.46 -9.46
C SER A 12 -12.75 33.53 -10.28
N ASN A 13 -12.83 34.74 -9.74
CA ASN A 13 -13.35 35.90 -10.46
C ASN A 13 -12.24 36.45 -11.34
N GLU A 14 -12.05 35.89 -12.53
CA GLU A 14 -11.27 36.56 -13.55
C GLU A 14 -12.21 37.18 -14.58
N PRO A 15 -12.15 38.51 -14.80
CA PRO A 15 -12.87 39.11 -15.90
C PRO A 15 -12.31 38.51 -17.20
N PHE A 16 -13.12 37.73 -17.90
CA PHE A 16 -12.77 37.30 -19.24
C PHE A 16 -12.92 38.50 -20.17
N GLU A 17 -11.82 39.19 -20.46
CA GLU A 17 -11.82 40.21 -21.51
C GLU A 17 -11.98 39.51 -22.86
N ILE A 18 -13.16 39.64 -23.46
CA ILE A 18 -13.37 39.19 -24.83
C ILE A 18 -12.41 39.98 -25.72
N ASN A 19 -11.54 39.27 -26.43
CA ASN A 19 -10.56 39.88 -27.32
C ASN A 19 -11.27 40.84 -28.31
N LYS A 20 -10.99 42.14 -28.18
CA LYS A 20 -11.62 43.20 -28.99
C LYS A 20 -11.48 42.95 -30.49
N LEU A 21 -10.42 42.27 -30.93
CA LEU A 21 -10.22 41.87 -32.33
C LEU A 21 -11.32 40.92 -32.81
N ILE A 22 -11.72 39.95 -31.98
CA ILE A 22 -12.78 38.98 -32.31
C ILE A 22 -14.14 39.69 -32.39
N ILE A 23 -14.43 40.59 -31.45
CA ILE A 23 -15.66 41.41 -31.49
C ILE A 23 -15.70 42.25 -32.78
N ASN A 24 -14.59 42.93 -33.11
CA ASN A 24 -14.52 43.76 -34.31
C ASN A 24 -14.68 42.94 -35.60
N ASN A 25 -14.13 41.73 -35.64
CA ASN A 25 -14.32 40.81 -36.76
C ASN A 25 -15.78 40.37 -36.89
N LEU A 26 -16.44 40.03 -35.77
CA LEU A 26 -17.86 39.66 -35.77
C LEU A 26 -18.75 40.81 -36.21
N ILE A 27 -18.51 42.04 -35.74
CA ILE A 27 -19.23 43.25 -36.19
C ILE A 27 -19.02 43.48 -37.69
N THR A 28 -17.81 43.24 -38.20
CA THR A 28 -17.50 43.40 -39.62
C THR A 28 -18.26 42.38 -40.47
N ILE A 29 -18.32 41.13 -40.03
CA ILE A 29 -19.06 40.05 -40.70
C ILE A 29 -20.56 40.34 -40.68
N THR A 30 -21.12 40.74 -39.55
CA THR A 30 -22.57 40.98 -39.42
C THR A 30 -23.03 42.18 -40.25
N LYS A 31 -22.21 43.25 -40.33
CA LYS A 31 -22.43 44.36 -41.27
C LYS A 31 -22.42 43.89 -42.73
N LYS A 32 -21.46 43.05 -43.12
CA LYS A 32 -21.42 42.47 -44.48
C LYS A 32 -22.62 41.61 -44.80
N MET A 33 -23.18 40.93 -43.80
CA MET A 33 -24.35 40.06 -43.94
C MET A 33 -25.70 40.80 -43.74
N ASN A 34 -25.68 42.12 -43.49
CA ASN A 34 -26.86 42.93 -43.20
C ASN A 34 -27.69 42.41 -42.00
N ILE A 35 -27.02 41.76 -41.04
CA ILE A 35 -27.65 41.22 -39.83
C ILE A 35 -27.59 42.31 -38.75
N PRO A 36 -28.72 42.80 -38.24
CA PRO A 36 -28.73 43.76 -37.13
C PRO A 36 -28.26 43.05 -35.85
N VAL A 37 -27.17 43.52 -35.25
CA VAL A 37 -26.67 43.00 -33.97
C VAL A 37 -26.57 44.14 -32.96
N LYS A 38 -27.15 43.93 -31.78
CA LYS A 38 -26.90 44.73 -30.58
C LYS A 38 -25.90 43.98 -29.70
N PHE A 39 -24.64 44.37 -29.72
CA PHE A 39 -23.71 43.98 -28.66
C PHE A 39 -23.85 45.02 -27.54
N THR A 40 -24.27 44.60 -26.36
CA THR A 40 -24.17 45.42 -25.14
C THR A 40 -22.73 45.34 -24.63
N GLU A 41 -22.14 46.47 -24.24
CA GLU A 41 -20.73 46.57 -23.80
C GLU A 41 -20.42 45.83 -22.48
N ASP A 42 -21.44 45.24 -21.85
CA ASP A 42 -21.27 44.48 -20.62
C ASP A 42 -20.48 43.19 -20.88
N VAL A 43 -19.22 43.21 -20.45
CA VAL A 43 -18.33 42.04 -20.48
C VAL A 43 -18.97 40.93 -19.64
N PRO A 44 -19.32 39.77 -20.22
CA PRO A 44 -19.87 38.68 -19.43
C PRO A 44 -18.79 38.18 -18.46
N ILE A 45 -19.08 38.22 -17.16
CA ILE A 45 -18.22 37.61 -16.14
C ILE A 45 -18.34 36.09 -16.30
N VAL A 46 -17.32 35.46 -16.87
CA VAL A 46 -17.24 34.01 -17.00
C VAL A 46 -16.58 33.45 -15.74
N TYR A 47 -17.30 32.61 -15.01
CA TYR A 47 -16.74 31.92 -13.85
C TYR A 47 -15.84 30.78 -14.33
N HIS A 48 -14.54 30.87 -14.06
CA HIS A 48 -13.66 29.73 -14.30
C HIS A 48 -13.91 28.69 -13.20
N PHE A 49 -14.63 27.62 -13.57
CA PHE A 49 -14.91 26.53 -12.66
C PHE A 49 -13.68 25.63 -12.55
N ASN A 50 -12.92 25.79 -11.47
CA ASN A 50 -11.83 24.87 -11.18
C ASN A 50 -12.42 23.56 -10.63
N LYS A 51 -12.56 22.58 -11.52
CA LYS A 51 -13.13 21.26 -11.21
C LYS A 51 -12.38 20.56 -10.08
N ILE A 52 -11.06 20.74 -9.98
CA ILE A 52 -10.23 20.09 -8.96
C ILE A 52 -10.55 20.68 -7.58
N SER A 53 -10.55 22.01 -7.46
CA SER A 53 -10.84 22.68 -6.19
C SER A 53 -12.30 22.50 -5.76
N PHE A 54 -13.25 22.42 -6.70
CA PHE A 54 -14.65 22.10 -6.38
C PHE A 54 -14.80 20.69 -5.80
N VAL A 55 -14.20 19.68 -6.46
CA VAL A 55 -14.25 18.29 -5.97
C VAL A 55 -13.59 18.20 -4.59
N GLN A 56 -12.42 18.81 -4.39
CA GLN A 56 -11.73 18.83 -3.11
C GLN A 56 -12.53 19.55 -2.00
N ASN A 57 -13.17 20.68 -2.30
CA ASN A 57 -13.96 21.45 -1.33
C ASN A 57 -15.30 20.80 -0.98
N ILE A 58 -15.95 20.12 -1.93
CA ILE A 58 -17.16 19.34 -1.65
C ILE A 58 -16.82 18.11 -0.83
N SER A 59 -15.76 17.38 -1.19
CA SER A 59 -15.30 16.24 -0.41
C SER A 59 -15.00 16.66 1.03
N THR A 60 -14.20 17.69 1.27
CA THR A 60 -13.83 18.11 2.63
C THR A 60 -15.00 18.63 3.50
N LYS A 61 -16.05 19.20 2.92
CA LYS A 61 -17.24 19.67 3.66
C LYS A 61 -18.23 18.54 4.03
N ILE A 62 -18.18 17.41 3.34
CA ILE A 62 -19.11 16.28 3.55
C ILE A 62 -18.49 15.21 4.46
N LEU A 63 -17.16 15.16 4.56
CA LEU A 63 -16.45 14.16 5.33
C LEU A 63 -16.55 14.40 6.84
N THR A 64 -16.75 13.31 7.57
CA THR A 64 -16.58 13.22 9.02
C THR A 64 -15.14 13.53 9.41
N ASP A 65 -14.91 13.93 10.66
CA ASP A 65 -13.55 14.23 11.13
C ASP A 65 -12.64 12.98 11.08
N ASN A 66 -13.19 11.78 11.26
CA ASN A 66 -12.46 10.52 11.09
C ASN A 66 -11.97 10.33 9.64
N GLU A 67 -12.82 10.59 8.65
CA GLU A 67 -12.43 10.47 7.24
C GLU A 67 -11.37 11.52 6.85
N LYS A 68 -11.43 12.72 7.42
CA LYS A 68 -10.37 13.73 7.23
C LYS A 68 -9.05 13.26 7.83
N ASN A 69 -9.07 12.70 9.04
CA ASN A 69 -7.89 12.17 9.70
C ASN A 69 -7.26 11.03 8.88
N GLU A 70 -8.06 10.09 8.35
CA GLU A 70 -7.56 9.03 7.49
C GLU A 70 -6.86 9.54 6.21
N ILE A 71 -7.43 10.56 5.57
CA ILE A 71 -6.83 11.17 4.37
C ILE A 71 -5.50 11.85 4.73
N GLN A 72 -5.44 12.55 5.87
CA GLN A 72 -4.21 13.19 6.33
C GLN A 72 -3.15 12.16 6.72
N ILE A 73 -3.51 11.09 7.43
CA ILE A 73 -2.61 9.99 7.78
C ILE A 73 -2.03 9.34 6.51
N LYS A 74 -2.86 9.03 5.51
CA LYS A 74 -2.41 8.56 4.18
C LYS A 74 -1.39 9.52 3.57
N SER A 75 -1.66 10.82 3.62
CA SER A 75 -0.77 11.86 3.08
C SER A 75 0.57 11.88 3.80
N PHE A 76 0.59 11.76 5.14
CA PHE A 76 1.82 11.68 5.92
C PHE A 76 2.60 10.40 5.62
N LEU A 77 1.94 9.24 5.63
CA LEU A 77 2.56 7.95 5.34
C LEU A 77 3.23 7.91 3.95
N ASN A 78 2.60 8.52 2.94
CA ASN A 78 3.17 8.60 1.59
C ASN A 78 4.39 9.53 1.48
N LYS A 79 4.65 10.37 2.49
CA LYS A 79 5.79 11.29 2.56
C LYS A 79 6.90 10.80 3.47
N VAL A 80 6.72 9.67 4.14
CA VAL A 80 7.71 9.11 5.07
C VAL A 80 8.99 8.74 4.31
N THR A 81 10.11 9.28 4.77
CA THR A 81 11.47 8.92 4.39
C THR A 81 12.31 8.67 5.63
N ASN A 82 13.55 8.22 5.45
CA ASN A 82 14.46 8.07 6.60
C ASN A 82 14.84 9.44 7.21
N GLU A 83 14.81 10.54 6.44
CA GLU A 83 15.20 11.87 6.93
C GLU A 83 14.09 12.58 7.73
N ASN A 84 12.81 12.30 7.44
CA ASN A 84 11.67 13.02 8.04
C ASN A 84 10.80 12.16 8.97
N ILE A 85 11.28 10.98 9.37
CA ILE A 85 10.48 9.96 10.04
C ILE A 85 9.88 10.45 11.37
N GLU A 86 10.65 11.19 12.17
CA GLU A 86 10.21 11.73 13.46
C GLU A 86 9.13 12.80 13.28
N GLU A 87 9.30 13.68 12.29
CA GLU A 87 8.31 14.70 11.94
C GLU A 87 6.99 14.05 11.50
N MET A 88 7.06 13.06 10.61
CA MET A 88 5.88 12.34 10.14
C MET A 88 5.22 11.55 11.27
N ALA A 89 5.99 10.93 12.16
CA ALA A 89 5.46 10.26 13.34
C ALA A 89 4.69 11.23 14.24
N ASN A 90 5.27 12.39 14.56
CA ASN A 90 4.63 13.42 15.39
C ASN A 90 3.33 13.93 14.76
N ASN A 91 3.32 14.16 13.44
CA ASN A 91 2.12 14.57 12.72
C ASN A 91 1.02 13.50 12.78
N ILE A 92 1.38 12.22 12.63
CA ILE A 92 0.44 11.10 12.76
C ILE A 92 -0.06 10.99 14.20
N PHE A 93 0.81 11.11 15.19
CA PHE A 93 0.46 11.03 16.62
C PHE A 93 -0.62 12.02 17.04
N GLN A 94 -0.60 13.23 16.49
CA GLN A 94 -1.56 14.27 16.83
C GLN A 94 -2.99 13.95 16.39
N ILE A 95 -3.16 13.15 15.34
CA ILE A 95 -4.45 12.87 14.72
C ILE A 95 -4.84 11.39 14.72
N MET A 96 -3.95 10.50 15.18
CA MET A 96 -4.22 9.07 15.21
C MET A 96 -5.32 8.76 16.23
N CYS A 97 -6.30 7.98 15.78
CA CYS A 97 -7.35 7.39 16.59
C CYS A 97 -7.44 5.88 16.32
N THR A 98 -8.23 5.16 17.11
CA THR A 98 -8.41 3.70 16.99
C THR A 98 -8.83 3.25 15.59
N GLU A 99 -9.67 4.03 14.93
CA GLU A 99 -10.17 3.78 13.57
C GLU A 99 -9.03 3.86 12.54
N SER A 100 -8.03 4.72 12.81
CA SER A 100 -6.88 4.92 11.94
C SER A 100 -5.77 3.85 12.09
N PHE A 101 -5.89 2.92 13.03
CA PHE A 101 -4.84 1.92 13.24
C PHE A 101 -4.72 0.97 12.04
N SER A 102 -5.86 0.62 11.43
CA SER A 102 -5.91 -0.29 10.28
C SER A 102 -5.20 0.28 9.06
N ILE A 103 -5.47 1.55 8.74
CA ILE A 103 -4.87 2.27 7.60
C ILE A 103 -3.36 2.50 7.79
N ILE A 104 -2.91 2.82 9.01
CA ILE A 104 -1.47 2.94 9.33
C ILE A 104 -0.77 1.60 9.10
N PHE A 105 -1.35 0.52 9.64
CA PHE A 105 -0.80 -0.83 9.49
C PHE A 105 -0.78 -1.26 8.02
N ASP A 106 -1.91 -1.15 7.32
CA ASP A 106 -2.07 -1.63 5.95
C ASP A 106 -1.13 -0.94 4.96
N ILE A 107 -0.88 0.36 5.12
CA ILE A 107 0.05 1.10 4.25
C ILE A 107 1.49 0.69 4.56
N SER A 108 1.82 0.57 5.85
CA SER A 108 3.17 0.23 6.30
C SER A 108 3.60 -1.17 5.84
N CYS A 109 2.68 -2.14 5.83
CA CYS A 109 3.00 -3.53 5.51
C CYS A 109 2.92 -3.88 4.02
N LYS A 110 2.31 -3.03 3.18
CA LYS A 110 2.17 -3.27 1.73
C LYS A 110 3.37 -2.81 0.90
N ASN A 111 4.34 -2.15 1.52
CA ASN A 111 5.48 -1.59 0.80
C ASN A 111 6.79 -2.31 1.15
N LYS A 112 7.14 -3.34 0.36
CA LYS A 112 8.37 -4.11 0.53
C LYS A 112 9.63 -3.24 0.52
N PHE A 113 9.73 -2.27 -0.39
CA PHE A 113 10.93 -1.44 -0.56
C PHE A 113 11.19 -0.51 0.62
N PHE A 114 10.14 0.07 1.17
CA PHE A 114 10.23 0.99 2.32
C PHE A 114 9.96 0.28 3.65
N SER A 115 9.92 -1.05 3.66
CA SER A 115 9.57 -1.87 4.81
C SER A 115 10.44 -1.58 6.04
N SER A 116 11.75 -1.38 5.85
CA SER A 116 12.66 -0.98 6.93
C SER A 116 12.33 0.41 7.48
N THR A 117 12.08 1.40 6.62
CA THR A 117 11.67 2.75 7.05
C THR A 117 10.33 2.73 7.77
N PHE A 118 9.33 2.03 7.24
CA PHE A 118 8.04 1.87 7.90
C PHE A 118 8.14 1.13 9.23
N SER A 119 9.04 0.14 9.36
CA SER A 119 9.25 -0.53 10.65
C SER A 119 9.73 0.44 11.73
N LYS A 120 10.67 1.35 11.41
CA LYS A 120 11.14 2.40 12.33
C LYS A 120 10.02 3.38 12.70
N LEU A 121 9.19 3.77 11.74
CA LEU A 121 8.04 4.63 12.00
C LEU A 121 7.09 3.96 13.00
N ILE A 122 6.82 2.68 12.80
CA ILE A 122 5.91 1.91 13.64
C ILE A 122 6.46 1.75 15.06
N ILE A 123 7.77 1.64 15.25
CA ILE A 123 8.39 1.67 16.59
C ILE A 123 8.04 2.96 17.32
N ILE A 124 8.19 4.11 16.65
CA ILE A 124 7.88 5.42 17.23
C ILE A 124 6.37 5.49 17.54
N LEU A 125 5.51 5.10 16.60
CA LEU A 125 4.06 5.08 16.80
C LEU A 125 3.60 4.11 17.92
N CYS A 126 4.39 3.09 18.23
CA CYS A 126 4.10 2.15 19.32
C CYS A 126 4.34 2.73 20.73
N GLU A 127 4.80 3.97 20.86
CA GLU A 127 4.66 4.72 22.12
C GLU A 127 3.18 4.89 22.51
N ASN A 128 2.27 4.90 21.52
CA ASN A 128 0.84 4.70 21.79
C ASN A 128 0.57 3.22 22.14
N LEU A 129 0.24 2.97 23.41
CA LEU A 129 0.00 1.61 23.92
C LEU A 129 -1.20 0.91 23.27
N GLU A 130 -2.23 1.63 22.84
CA GLU A 130 -3.39 1.04 22.14
C GLU A 130 -3.00 0.59 20.74
N PHE A 131 -2.23 1.42 20.03
CA PHE A 131 -1.69 1.06 18.72
C PHE A 131 -0.74 -0.13 18.80
N LYS A 132 0.14 -0.15 19.81
CA LYS A 132 1.04 -1.29 20.06
C LYS A 132 0.25 -2.60 20.28
N LYS A 133 -0.80 -2.57 21.11
CA LYS A 133 -1.68 -3.72 21.33
C LYS A 133 -2.38 -4.15 20.04
N TYR A 134 -2.89 -3.20 19.27
CA TYR A 134 -3.49 -3.47 17.97
C TYR A 134 -2.50 -4.18 17.03
N LEU A 135 -1.29 -3.64 16.89
CA LEU A 135 -0.25 -4.20 16.03
C LEU A 135 0.12 -5.63 16.42
N LEU A 136 0.36 -5.89 17.71
CA LEU A 136 0.70 -7.24 18.19
C LEU A 136 -0.44 -8.23 17.92
N SER A 137 -1.71 -7.83 18.08
CA SER A 137 -2.85 -8.68 17.76
C SER A 137 -2.98 -8.99 16.25
N ARG A 138 -2.46 -8.12 15.38
CA ARG A 138 -2.39 -8.36 13.93
C ARG A 138 -1.27 -9.33 13.60
N PHE A 139 -0.13 -9.22 14.30
CA PHE A 139 0.97 -10.15 14.15
C PHE A 139 0.60 -11.57 14.57
N GLU A 140 -0.15 -11.76 15.66
CA GLU A 140 -0.63 -13.10 16.08
C GLU A 140 -1.45 -13.81 14.98
N LYS A 141 -2.05 -13.04 14.05
CA LYS A 141 -2.82 -13.53 12.91
C LYS A 141 -2.00 -13.64 11.63
N ILE A 142 -0.67 -13.49 11.68
CA ILE A 142 0.18 -13.60 10.49
C ILE A 142 0.05 -14.98 9.83
N ASN A 143 -0.01 -16.04 10.65
CA ASN A 143 -0.11 -17.41 10.15
C ASN A 143 -1.36 -17.63 9.29
N THR A 144 -2.47 -16.94 9.59
CA THR A 144 -3.72 -17.07 8.83
C THR A 144 -3.60 -16.50 7.42
N LEU A 145 -2.64 -15.61 7.15
CA LEU A 145 -2.38 -15.11 5.80
C LEU A 145 -1.85 -16.20 4.85
N PHE A 146 -1.36 -17.30 5.42
CA PHE A 146 -0.78 -18.43 4.70
C PHE A 146 -1.68 -19.67 4.73
N ASP A 147 -2.89 -19.58 5.29
CA ASP A 147 -3.87 -20.67 5.26
C ASP A 147 -4.52 -20.81 3.88
N ASP A 148 -4.74 -19.69 3.18
CA ASP A 148 -5.41 -19.65 1.88
C ASP A 148 -4.44 -19.40 0.71
N ILE A 149 -3.24 -20.01 0.73
CA ILE A 149 -2.38 -20.01 -0.45
C ILE A 149 -3.01 -20.93 -1.48
N GLN A 150 -3.71 -20.29 -2.42
CA GLN A 150 -4.31 -20.93 -3.58
C GLN A 150 -3.79 -20.23 -4.82
N TYR A 151 -3.22 -21.02 -5.72
CA TYR A 151 -2.91 -20.53 -7.05
C TYR A 151 -4.21 -20.37 -7.84
N VAL A 152 -4.55 -19.13 -8.20
CA VAL A 152 -5.68 -18.81 -9.10
C VAL A 152 -5.15 -18.86 -10.54
N SER A 153 -5.95 -19.22 -11.54
CA SER A 153 -5.47 -19.21 -12.94
C SER A 153 -5.09 -17.81 -13.46
N ASP A 154 -5.50 -16.75 -12.76
CA ASP A 154 -5.21 -15.37 -13.11
C ASP A 154 -3.85 -14.93 -12.53
N GLU A 155 -2.87 -14.80 -13.42
CA GLU A 155 -1.51 -14.38 -13.11
C GLU A 155 -1.46 -13.03 -12.38
N TYR A 156 -2.35 -12.09 -12.70
CA TYR A 156 -2.36 -10.77 -12.07
C TYR A 156 -2.77 -10.86 -10.58
N ILE A 157 -3.81 -11.64 -10.28
CA ILE A 157 -4.29 -11.81 -8.91
C ILE A 157 -3.25 -12.54 -8.06
N ASN A 158 -2.59 -13.55 -8.63
CA ASN A 158 -1.54 -14.28 -7.92
C ASN A 158 -0.34 -13.41 -7.61
N ASN A 159 0.16 -12.66 -8.60
CA ASN A 159 1.32 -11.79 -8.41
C ASN A 159 1.04 -10.76 -7.32
N LYS A 160 -0.17 -10.19 -7.28
CA LYS A 160 -0.56 -9.24 -6.23
C LYS A 160 -0.58 -9.88 -4.84
N LYS A 161 -1.17 -11.07 -4.68
CA LYS A 161 -1.21 -11.76 -3.38
C LYS A 161 0.18 -12.20 -2.91
N LEU A 162 1.02 -12.63 -3.85
CA LEU A 162 2.43 -12.95 -3.60
C LEU A 162 3.17 -11.71 -3.09
N ASP A 163 3.07 -10.59 -3.81
CA ASP A 163 3.69 -9.32 -3.42
C ASP A 163 3.21 -8.86 -2.04
N GLU A 164 1.92 -9.02 -1.74
CA GLU A 164 1.36 -8.70 -0.42
C GLU A 164 1.96 -9.58 0.69
N ARG A 165 2.08 -10.90 0.48
CA ARG A 165 2.66 -11.84 1.45
C ARG A 165 4.16 -11.62 1.65
N GLU A 166 4.90 -11.34 0.58
CA GLU A 166 6.32 -10.99 0.67
C GLU A 166 6.54 -9.64 1.38
N SER A 167 5.74 -8.62 1.04
CA SER A 167 5.82 -7.30 1.68
C SER A 167 5.53 -7.40 3.18
N MET A 168 4.49 -8.15 3.54
CA MET A 168 4.11 -8.39 4.93
C MET A 168 5.20 -9.16 5.69
N SER A 169 5.76 -10.22 5.08
CA SER A 169 6.83 -11.02 5.70
C SER A 169 8.09 -10.18 5.90
N CYS A 170 8.46 -9.35 4.92
CA CYS A 170 9.55 -8.39 5.03
C CYS A 170 9.30 -7.39 6.17
N PHE A 171 8.08 -6.87 6.28
CA PHE A 171 7.70 -5.91 7.32
C PHE A 171 7.80 -6.48 8.72
N TYR A 172 7.25 -7.67 8.96
CA TYR A 172 7.38 -8.31 10.27
C TYR A 172 8.81 -8.71 10.61
N THR A 173 9.59 -9.14 9.62
CA THR A 173 11.01 -9.41 9.80
C THR A 173 11.77 -8.14 10.21
N ASN A 174 11.46 -7.00 9.59
CA ASN A 174 12.02 -5.71 10.00
C ASN A 174 11.56 -5.30 11.41
N LEU A 175 10.30 -5.53 11.78
CA LEU A 175 9.83 -5.26 13.15
C LEU A 175 10.55 -6.13 14.20
N TYR A 176 10.90 -7.37 13.87
CA TYR A 176 11.78 -8.21 14.69
C TYR A 176 13.18 -7.63 14.79
N ILE A 177 13.78 -7.20 13.67
CA ILE A 177 15.11 -6.55 13.66
C ILE A 177 15.13 -5.29 14.54
N GLN A 178 14.04 -4.55 14.58
CA GLN A 178 13.87 -3.39 15.46
C GLN A 178 13.55 -3.75 16.93
N GLY A 179 13.42 -5.03 17.27
CA GLY A 179 13.18 -5.50 18.64
C GLY A 179 11.74 -5.38 19.14
N LEU A 180 10.76 -5.14 18.25
CA LEU A 180 9.35 -5.06 18.64
C LEU A 180 8.68 -6.42 18.76
N ILE A 181 9.06 -7.33 17.87
CA ILE A 181 8.56 -8.70 17.81
C ILE A 181 9.61 -9.60 18.43
N PRO A 182 9.23 -10.50 19.36
CA PRO A 182 10.19 -11.41 19.99
C PRO A 182 10.69 -12.46 18.99
N ARG A 183 11.86 -13.03 19.27
CA ARG A 183 12.51 -14.01 18.38
C ARG A 183 11.64 -15.25 18.17
N GLU A 184 11.04 -15.75 19.24
CA GLU A 184 10.20 -16.93 19.29
C GLU A 184 9.00 -16.81 18.34
N SER A 185 8.50 -15.58 18.17
CA SER A 185 7.41 -15.28 17.25
C SER A 185 7.82 -15.45 15.78
N ILE A 186 9.02 -15.03 15.39
CA ILE A 186 9.53 -15.25 14.03
C ILE A 186 9.89 -16.72 13.82
N GLU A 187 10.52 -17.37 14.80
CA GLU A 187 10.83 -18.81 14.72
C GLU A 187 9.57 -19.66 14.60
N SER A 188 8.52 -19.34 15.36
CA SER A 188 7.21 -19.98 15.23
C SER A 188 6.59 -19.74 13.86
N PHE A 189 6.67 -18.51 13.34
CA PHE A 189 6.13 -18.18 12.02
C PHE A 189 6.84 -19.00 10.92
N VAL A 190 8.18 -19.04 10.90
CA VAL A 190 8.94 -19.82 9.94
C VAL A 190 8.64 -21.32 10.07
N SER A 191 8.52 -21.82 11.31
CA SER A 191 8.16 -23.22 11.55
C SER A 191 6.78 -23.56 10.98
N CYS A 192 5.79 -22.67 11.12
CA CYS A 192 4.47 -22.84 10.51
C CYS A 192 4.54 -22.90 8.97
N LEU A 193 5.38 -22.08 8.34
CA LEU A 193 5.61 -22.15 6.89
C LEU A 193 6.24 -23.48 6.48
N LEU A 194 7.22 -23.97 7.24
CA LEU A 194 7.90 -25.24 6.97
C LEU A 194 6.98 -26.45 7.10
N VAL A 195 6.07 -26.44 8.06
CA VAL A 195 5.02 -27.48 8.17
C VAL A 195 4.14 -27.50 6.93
N LYS A 196 3.76 -26.33 6.39
CA LYS A 196 3.00 -26.25 5.13
C LYS A 196 3.81 -26.74 3.93
N VAL A 197 5.10 -26.40 3.86
CA VAL A 197 6.01 -26.92 2.82
C VAL A 197 6.05 -28.45 2.86
N GLU A 198 6.17 -29.04 4.05
CA GLU A 198 6.18 -30.50 4.21
C GLU A 198 4.88 -31.15 3.72
N ASN A 199 3.73 -30.55 4.04
CA ASN A 199 2.42 -31.03 3.59
C ASN A 199 2.31 -31.02 2.05
N TYR A 200 2.91 -30.03 1.38
CA TYR A 200 2.81 -29.89 -0.08
C TYR A 200 3.85 -30.70 -0.87
N LEU A 201 4.83 -31.34 -0.21
CA LEU A 201 5.90 -32.07 -0.90
C LEU A 201 5.39 -33.10 -1.92
N ASN A 202 4.31 -33.81 -1.60
CA ASN A 202 3.80 -34.87 -2.46
C ASN A 202 2.60 -34.45 -3.33
N GLU A 203 2.25 -33.16 -3.30
CA GLU A 203 1.09 -32.61 -4.00
C GLU A 203 1.56 -31.92 -5.29
N GLU A 204 1.43 -32.60 -6.43
CA GLU A 204 1.85 -32.05 -7.74
C GLU A 204 1.13 -30.74 -8.11
N ILE A 205 -0.11 -30.59 -7.68
CA ILE A 205 -0.93 -29.40 -7.95
C ILE A 205 -0.42 -28.19 -7.13
N LYS A 206 0.32 -28.42 -6.05
CA LYS A 206 0.80 -27.40 -5.09
C LYS A 206 2.23 -26.92 -5.32
N LYS A 207 2.82 -27.21 -6.49
CA LYS A 207 4.20 -26.81 -6.82
C LYS A 207 4.45 -25.32 -6.66
N GLN A 208 3.51 -24.48 -7.09
CA GLN A 208 3.67 -23.03 -7.08
C GLN A 208 3.52 -22.47 -5.66
N GLU A 209 2.56 -22.97 -4.88
CA GLU A 209 2.39 -22.59 -3.48
C GLU A 209 3.60 -23.02 -2.63
N LEU A 210 4.18 -24.19 -2.90
CA LEU A 210 5.41 -24.64 -2.25
C LEU A 210 6.59 -23.71 -2.58
N GLU A 211 6.76 -23.31 -3.85
CA GLU A 211 7.80 -22.35 -4.24
C GLU A 211 7.64 -20.99 -3.57
N GLU A 212 6.40 -20.52 -3.42
CA GLU A 212 6.09 -19.27 -2.73
C GLU A 212 6.45 -19.37 -1.24
N LEU A 213 6.04 -20.43 -0.56
CA LEU A 213 6.39 -20.65 0.85
C LEU A 213 7.91 -20.66 1.06
N LEU A 214 8.65 -21.38 0.21
CA LEU A 214 10.12 -21.40 0.27
C LEU A 214 10.74 -20.03 -0.02
N SER A 215 10.13 -19.22 -0.88
CA SER A 215 10.57 -17.84 -1.15
C SER A 215 10.47 -16.97 0.08
N ILE A 216 9.40 -17.12 0.84
CA ILE A 216 9.17 -16.37 2.07
C ILE A 216 10.08 -16.85 3.19
N VAL A 217 10.29 -18.16 3.32
CA VAL A 217 11.29 -18.71 4.26
C VAL A 217 12.68 -18.18 3.94
N TYR A 218 13.10 -18.21 2.68
CA TYR A 218 14.39 -17.65 2.25
C TYR A 218 14.49 -16.15 2.57
N LEU A 219 13.45 -15.36 2.30
CA LEU A 219 13.41 -13.93 2.61
C LEU A 219 13.69 -13.68 4.10
N ILE A 220 12.98 -14.38 4.99
CA ILE A 220 13.13 -14.19 6.44
C ILE A 220 14.54 -14.58 6.91
N LEU A 221 15.06 -15.71 6.45
CA LEU A 221 16.38 -16.22 6.84
C LEU A 221 17.53 -15.42 6.25
N SER A 222 17.38 -14.84 5.07
CA SER A 222 18.42 -13.95 4.50
C SER A 222 18.56 -12.63 5.27
N MET A 223 17.52 -12.23 6.01
CA MET A 223 17.49 -11.00 6.79
C MET A 223 17.83 -11.23 8.27
N THR A 224 17.81 -12.48 8.77
CA THR A 224 17.86 -12.79 10.19
C THR A 224 18.66 -14.04 10.52
N LEU A 225 19.21 -14.10 11.74
CA LEU A 225 19.93 -15.27 12.26
C LEU A 225 19.04 -16.13 13.18
N VAL A 226 17.77 -16.36 12.78
CA VAL A 226 16.86 -17.21 13.55
C VAL A 226 17.24 -18.68 13.41
N ASN A 227 17.12 -19.44 14.51
CA ASN A 227 17.48 -20.85 14.50
C ASN A 227 16.21 -21.66 14.26
N ILE A 228 16.17 -22.37 13.14
CA ILE A 228 15.00 -23.16 12.75
C ILE A 228 15.42 -24.60 12.52
N ASP A 229 14.46 -25.52 12.66
CA ASP A 229 14.69 -26.90 12.22
C ASP A 229 14.84 -26.93 10.69
N LYS A 230 16.08 -27.15 10.23
CA LYS A 230 16.42 -27.22 8.80
C LYS A 230 16.20 -28.61 8.20
N ASN A 231 15.71 -29.61 8.94
CA ASN A 231 15.53 -30.98 8.47
C ASN A 231 14.75 -31.06 7.14
N ILE A 232 13.65 -30.31 7.02
CA ILE A 232 12.85 -30.27 5.80
C ILE A 232 13.58 -29.59 4.64
N ILE A 233 14.32 -28.51 4.91
CA ILE A 233 15.12 -27.78 3.92
C ILE A 233 16.23 -28.67 3.39
N GLU A 234 16.95 -29.36 4.28
CA GLU A 234 17.99 -30.32 3.90
C GLU A 234 17.42 -31.48 3.08
N LYS A 235 16.27 -32.02 3.50
CA LYS A 235 15.57 -33.10 2.79
C LYS A 235 15.20 -32.69 1.37
N ILE A 236 14.74 -31.46 1.15
CA ILE A 236 14.44 -30.94 -0.19
C ILE A 236 15.73 -30.65 -0.97
N GLY A 237 16.71 -29.96 -0.36
CA GLY A 237 17.96 -29.57 -1.03
C GLY A 237 18.82 -30.75 -1.49
N LYS A 238 18.74 -31.90 -0.80
CA LYS A 238 19.43 -33.14 -1.16
C LYS A 238 18.61 -34.06 -2.09
N SER A 239 17.39 -33.66 -2.45
CA SER A 239 16.48 -34.47 -3.26
C SER A 239 16.63 -34.20 -4.77
N THR A 240 15.89 -34.96 -5.57
CA THR A 240 15.72 -34.70 -7.01
C THR A 240 14.28 -34.35 -7.31
N ASN A 241 14.00 -33.72 -8.45
CA ASN A 241 12.63 -33.43 -8.90
C ASN A 241 11.74 -34.67 -9.10
N LYS A 242 12.29 -35.88 -8.97
CA LYS A 242 11.55 -37.16 -8.99
C LYS A 242 11.24 -37.69 -7.59
N THR A 243 11.93 -37.19 -6.55
CA THR A 243 11.79 -37.67 -5.17
C THR A 243 10.44 -37.28 -4.57
N PHE A 244 10.01 -36.04 -4.82
CA PHE A 244 8.76 -35.49 -4.33
C PHE A 244 7.99 -34.89 -5.52
N LYS A 245 6.68 -35.14 -5.61
CA LYS A 245 5.89 -34.70 -6.76
C LYS A 245 5.64 -33.19 -6.79
N GLY A 246 5.63 -32.55 -5.63
CA GLY A 246 5.35 -31.13 -5.43
C GLY A 246 6.58 -30.22 -5.50
N ILE A 247 7.79 -30.76 -5.62
CA ILE A 247 9.01 -29.94 -5.71
C ILE A 247 9.44 -29.71 -7.15
N THR A 248 10.10 -28.58 -7.37
CA THR A 248 10.70 -28.18 -8.64
C THR A 248 12.22 -28.04 -8.48
N ASN A 249 12.96 -27.94 -9.58
CA ASN A 249 14.39 -27.60 -9.51
C ASN A 249 14.61 -26.25 -8.79
N LYS A 250 13.70 -25.29 -8.99
CA LYS A 250 13.75 -23.98 -8.31
C LYS A 250 13.56 -24.11 -6.79
N SER A 251 12.69 -25.02 -6.35
CA SER A 251 12.53 -25.34 -4.92
C SER A 251 13.81 -25.94 -4.32
N ILE A 252 14.46 -26.85 -5.06
CA ILE A 252 15.72 -27.49 -4.65
C ILE A 252 16.83 -26.45 -4.53
N PHE A 253 17.07 -25.65 -5.58
CA PHE A 253 18.09 -24.60 -5.56
C PHE A 253 17.87 -23.61 -4.43
N LYS A 254 16.63 -23.18 -4.19
CA LYS A 254 16.33 -22.30 -3.07
C LYS A 254 16.64 -22.92 -1.71
N CYS A 255 16.36 -24.21 -1.53
CA CYS A 255 16.75 -24.91 -0.31
C CYS A 255 18.27 -25.03 -0.16
N MET A 256 19.01 -25.18 -1.28
CA MET A 256 20.47 -25.12 -1.27
C MET A 256 20.95 -23.74 -0.83
N ASP A 257 20.41 -22.66 -1.40
CA ASP A 257 20.73 -21.29 -1.01
C ASP A 257 20.46 -21.06 0.49
N ILE A 258 19.34 -21.57 1.03
CA ILE A 258 19.02 -21.47 2.47
C ILE A 258 20.04 -22.22 3.36
N MET A 259 20.58 -23.36 2.89
CA MET A 259 21.61 -24.09 3.62
C MET A 259 22.93 -23.32 3.66
N GLU A 260 23.23 -22.54 2.62
CA GLU A 260 24.45 -21.72 2.50
C GLU A 260 24.39 -20.39 3.27
N LEU A 261 23.20 -19.95 3.72
CA LEU A 261 23.03 -18.71 4.50
C LEU A 261 23.67 -18.74 5.90
N ASN A 262 24.25 -19.88 6.32
CA ASN A 262 24.87 -20.06 7.63
C ASN A 262 26.35 -20.47 7.54
#